data_AF-A0AA39JKR2-F1
#
_entry.id   AF-A0AA39JKR2-F1
#
_cell.length_a   1.000
_cell.length_b   1.000
_cell.length_c   1.000
_cell.angle_alpha   90.00
_cell.angle_beta   90.00
_cell.angle_gamma   90.00
#
_symmetry.space_group_name_H-M   'P 1'
#
loop_
_entity.id
_entity.type
_entity.pdbx_description
1 polymer ?
#
loop_
_entity_poly.entity_id
_entity_poly.type
_entity_poly.pdbx_seq_one_letter_code
_entity_poly.pdbx_strand_id
1 'polypeptide(L)'
;MSNTCYLDINIGDAQRYNDDNAQYQATSALLSKHASTFDFPPTPEELSEEQQDILRDLHCPSSQAGLRFELDPSPGLAKTRQNFISLCTGDKGFCKNAPNKKLHYAGCPIHRVVQGFVAQGGDVTRGDGSGGESIYGPKFACEKAGLQTTPSRGSLAMANSGGKNPVNSSQFFIVLSTDEKALAKLKGKYVIFGRVKDGDEDGIRVLERLDATVESVWIGDCGLE
;
A
#
# COMPACT_ATOMS: atom_id res chain seq x y z
N MET A 1 -15.05 -10.62 -10.93
CA MET A 1 -13.69 -10.07 -10.70
C MET A 1 -13.72 -9.43 -9.33
N SER A 2 -12.76 -9.76 -8.47
CA SER A 2 -12.68 -9.15 -7.14
C SER A 2 -12.42 -7.65 -7.29
N ASN A 3 -13.21 -6.82 -6.57
CA ASN A 3 -13.01 -5.37 -6.49
C ASN A 3 -12.27 -4.99 -5.20
N THR A 4 -11.78 -5.98 -4.47
CA THR A 4 -11.08 -5.78 -3.21
C THR A 4 -9.60 -5.96 -3.43
N CYS A 5 -8.83 -5.02 -2.91
CA CYS A 5 -7.37 -5.05 -2.92
C CYS A 5 -6.86 -4.77 -1.52
N TYR A 6 -5.67 -5.26 -1.21
CA TYR A 6 -5.03 -5.02 0.07
C TYR A 6 -3.68 -4.33 -0.11
N LEU A 7 -3.33 -3.49 0.86
CA LEU A 7 -1.99 -2.93 1.06
C LEU A 7 -1.55 -3.23 2.48
N ASP A 8 -0.46 -3.97 2.64
CA ASP A 8 0.15 -4.18 3.95
C ASP A 8 1.01 -2.97 4.29
N ILE A 9 0.66 -2.28 5.37
CA ILE A 9 1.31 -1.02 5.74
C ILE A 9 2.26 -1.27 6.91
N ASN A 10 3.55 -1.11 6.63
CA ASN A 10 4.59 -1.17 7.64
C ASN A 10 4.92 0.23 8.13
N ILE A 11 5.09 0.36 9.45
CA ILE A 11 5.42 1.60 10.14
C ILE A 11 6.56 1.30 11.10
N GLY A 12 7.67 2.04 11.00
CA GLY A 12 8.83 1.86 11.87
C GLY A 12 10.15 2.20 11.19
N ASP A 13 11.21 1.48 11.56
CA ASP A 13 12.52 1.57 10.94
C ASP A 13 12.63 0.57 9.77
N ALA A 14 12.60 1.09 8.55
CA ALA A 14 12.69 0.27 7.33
C ALA A 14 14.04 -0.46 7.20
N GLN A 15 15.13 0.12 7.69
CA GLN A 15 16.46 -0.51 7.63
C GLN A 15 16.48 -1.72 8.55
N ARG A 16 16.06 -1.52 9.80
CA ARG A 16 15.95 -2.60 10.78
C ARG A 16 15.02 -3.71 10.29
N TYR A 17 13.86 -3.36 9.70
CA TYR A 17 12.96 -4.34 9.12
C TYR A 17 13.62 -5.18 8.02
N ASN A 18 14.38 -4.53 7.13
CA ASN A 18 15.08 -5.24 6.06
C ASN A 18 16.17 -6.16 6.62
N ASP A 19 16.90 -5.71 7.63
CA ASP A 19 17.94 -6.50 8.30
C ASP A 19 17.32 -7.73 9.01
N ASP A 20 16.24 -7.53 9.77
CA ASP A 20 15.52 -8.60 10.49
C ASP A 20 14.91 -9.61 9.50
N ASN A 21 14.32 -9.13 8.39
CA ASN A 21 13.77 -9.99 7.34
C ASN A 21 14.87 -10.77 6.59
N ALA A 22 16.02 -10.16 6.34
CA ALA A 22 17.16 -10.84 5.73
C ALA A 22 17.70 -11.94 6.65
N GLN A 23 17.79 -11.68 7.96
CA GLN A 23 18.18 -12.68 8.96
C GLN A 23 17.17 -13.83 9.03
N TYR A 24 15.87 -13.54 8.97
CA TYR A 24 14.82 -14.55 8.95
C TYR A 24 14.93 -15.43 7.70
N GLN A 25 15.05 -14.85 6.51
CA GLN A 25 15.20 -15.61 5.27
C GLN A 25 16.47 -16.47 5.27
N ALA A 26 17.60 -15.94 5.77
CA ALA A 26 18.83 -16.71 5.91
C ALA A 26 18.64 -17.89 6.89
N THR A 27 17.97 -17.67 8.01
CA THR A 27 17.67 -18.71 9.01
C THR A 27 16.74 -19.77 8.44
N SER A 28 15.66 -19.36 7.76
CA SER A 28 14.71 -20.26 7.10
C SER A 28 15.38 -21.09 6.00
N ALA A 29 16.25 -20.48 5.19
CA ALA A 29 17.03 -21.22 4.18
C ALA A 29 17.99 -22.23 4.80
N LEU A 30 18.63 -21.89 5.93
CA LEU A 30 19.49 -22.81 6.68
C LEU A 30 18.69 -23.97 7.28
N LEU A 31 17.53 -23.69 7.90
CA LEU A 31 16.63 -24.70 8.44
C LEU A 31 16.18 -25.65 7.34
N SER A 32 15.68 -25.15 6.21
CA SER A 32 15.26 -25.98 5.08
C SER A 32 16.40 -26.87 4.55
N LYS A 33 17.63 -26.34 4.47
CA LYS A 33 18.80 -27.09 4.01
C LYS A 33 19.23 -28.20 4.97
N HIS A 34 19.10 -27.98 6.27
CA HIS A 34 19.60 -28.88 7.32
C HIS A 34 18.51 -29.67 8.04
N ALA A 35 17.24 -29.44 7.70
CA ALA A 35 16.06 -30.05 8.33
C ALA A 35 16.16 -31.59 8.33
N SER A 36 16.51 -32.18 7.19
CA SER A 36 16.67 -33.63 7.03
C SER A 36 17.86 -34.22 7.79
N THR A 37 18.86 -33.41 8.14
CA THR A 37 20.06 -33.86 8.85
C THR A 37 19.84 -33.92 10.36
N PHE A 38 18.99 -33.05 10.89
CA PHE A 38 18.75 -32.89 12.32
C PHE A 38 17.32 -33.25 12.76
N ASP A 39 16.52 -33.81 11.84
CA ASP A 39 15.11 -34.18 12.05
C ASP A 39 14.25 -32.98 12.52
N PHE A 40 14.56 -31.79 12.00
CA PHE A 40 13.77 -30.59 12.23
C PHE A 40 12.68 -30.44 11.16
N PRO A 41 11.55 -29.80 11.49
CA PRO A 41 10.56 -29.42 10.50
C PRO A 41 11.17 -28.48 9.45
N PRO A 42 10.89 -28.70 8.15
CA PRO A 42 11.49 -27.96 7.05
C PRO A 42 10.99 -26.51 6.93
N THR A 43 9.87 -26.17 7.56
CA THR A 43 9.28 -24.84 7.52
C THR A 43 9.01 -24.30 8.93
N PRO A 44 9.12 -22.97 9.15
CA PRO A 44 8.82 -22.34 10.43
C PRO A 44 7.39 -22.63 10.95
N GLU A 45 6.44 -22.85 10.05
CA GLU A 45 5.04 -23.12 10.35
C GLU A 45 4.81 -24.54 10.91
N GLU A 46 5.75 -25.46 10.69
CA GLU A 46 5.69 -26.85 11.17
C GLU A 46 6.46 -27.06 12.48
N LEU A 47 7.03 -25.99 13.04
CA LEU A 47 7.71 -26.01 14.34
C LEU A 47 6.72 -26.18 15.51
N SER A 48 7.20 -26.70 16.64
CA SER A 48 6.40 -26.78 17.88
C SER A 48 6.00 -25.39 18.38
N GLU A 49 4.93 -25.30 19.17
CA GLU A 49 4.44 -24.02 19.71
C GLU A 49 5.53 -23.23 20.44
N GLU A 50 6.36 -23.89 21.27
CA GLU A 50 7.49 -23.22 21.95
C GLU A 50 8.53 -22.68 20.97
N GLN A 51 8.82 -23.39 19.88
CA GLN A 51 9.77 -22.93 18.85
C GLN A 51 9.20 -21.81 18.00
N GLN A 52 7.89 -21.84 17.71
CA GLN A 52 7.19 -20.76 17.04
C GLN A 52 7.16 -19.51 17.92
N ASP A 53 6.98 -19.66 19.24
CA ASP A 53 6.99 -18.54 20.18
C ASP A 53 8.40 -17.93 20.33
N ILE A 54 9.46 -18.75 20.39
CA ILE A 54 10.85 -18.25 20.34
C ILE A 54 11.11 -17.51 19.03
N LEU A 55 10.61 -18.02 17.90
CA LEU A 55 10.71 -17.33 16.60
C LEU A 55 9.91 -16.02 16.57
N ARG A 56 8.73 -15.95 17.18
CA ARG A 56 7.92 -14.72 17.29
C ARG A 56 8.56 -13.68 18.22
N ASP A 57 9.24 -14.12 19.27
CA ASP A 57 9.98 -13.22 20.17
C ASP A 57 11.26 -12.69 19.52
N LEU A 58 11.90 -13.49 18.65
CA LEU A 58 13.07 -13.07 17.86
C LEU A 58 12.69 -12.27 16.61
N HIS A 59 11.50 -12.50 16.07
CA HIS A 59 11.00 -11.92 14.84
C HIS A 59 9.62 -11.34 15.15
N CYS A 60 9.55 -10.04 15.41
CA CYS A 60 8.26 -9.36 15.46
C CYS A 60 7.69 -9.42 14.04
N PRO A 61 6.68 -10.26 13.74
CA PRO A 61 6.04 -10.17 12.45
C PRO A 61 5.44 -8.77 12.47
N SER A 62 5.93 -7.87 11.61
CA SER A 62 5.31 -6.58 11.40
C SER A 62 3.83 -6.88 11.19
N SER A 63 3.02 -6.53 12.18
CA SER A 63 1.61 -6.90 12.27
C SER A 63 0.99 -6.94 10.87
N GLN A 64 0.51 -8.10 10.41
CA GLN A 64 -0.24 -8.31 9.16
C GLN A 64 -1.60 -7.57 9.18
N ALA A 65 -1.60 -6.32 9.63
CA ALA A 65 -2.73 -5.42 9.57
C ALA A 65 -2.59 -4.66 8.25
N GLY A 66 -3.22 -5.21 7.22
CA GLY A 66 -3.33 -4.59 5.90
C GLY A 66 -4.57 -3.71 5.80
N LEU A 67 -4.48 -2.65 5.01
CA LEU A 67 -5.65 -1.89 4.57
C LEU A 67 -6.33 -2.64 3.44
N ARG A 68 -7.55 -3.13 3.65
CA ARG A 68 -8.37 -3.68 2.56
C ARG A 68 -9.24 -2.56 2.00
N PHE A 69 -9.15 -2.36 0.70
CA PHE A 69 -9.93 -1.36 -0.02
C PHE A 69 -10.99 -2.01 -0.90
N GLU A 70 -12.22 -1.54 -0.78
CA GLU A 70 -13.27 -1.77 -1.75
C GLU A 70 -13.22 -0.67 -2.82
N LEU A 71 -12.97 -1.07 -4.07
CA LEU A 71 -12.88 -0.15 -5.20
C LEU A 71 -14.27 0.08 -5.82
N ASP A 72 -14.56 1.31 -6.19
CA ASP A 72 -15.85 1.70 -6.77
C ASP A 72 -16.05 0.98 -8.13
N PRO A 73 -17.12 0.18 -8.29
CA PRO A 73 -17.37 -0.59 -9.50
C PRO A 73 -17.85 0.26 -10.68
N SER A 74 -18.18 1.53 -10.46
CA SER A 74 -18.77 2.43 -11.47
C SER A 74 -17.98 2.42 -12.79
N PRO A 75 -18.66 2.31 -13.95
CA PRO A 75 -17.99 2.28 -15.26
C PRO A 75 -17.13 3.52 -15.52
N GLY A 76 -17.53 4.67 -14.97
CA GLY A 76 -16.81 5.92 -15.07
C GLY A 76 -15.49 5.98 -14.30
N LEU A 77 -15.10 4.91 -13.59
CA LEU A 77 -13.84 4.78 -12.84
C LEU A 77 -12.99 3.59 -13.30
N ALA A 78 -13.37 2.93 -14.39
CA ALA A 78 -12.75 1.70 -14.84
C ALA A 78 -11.25 1.86 -15.10
N LYS A 79 -10.83 3.01 -15.65
CA LYS A 79 -9.42 3.26 -15.97
C LYS A 79 -8.59 3.50 -14.71
N THR A 80 -9.12 4.27 -13.76
CA THR A 80 -8.46 4.54 -12.48
C THR A 80 -8.35 3.27 -11.64
N ARG A 81 -9.44 2.49 -11.56
CA ARG A 81 -9.48 1.20 -10.86
C ARG A 81 -8.48 0.21 -11.46
N GLN A 82 -8.49 0.04 -12.79
CA GLN A 82 -7.57 -0.88 -13.46
C GLN A 82 -6.11 -0.48 -13.25
N ASN A 83 -5.80 0.82 -13.29
CA ASN A 83 -4.46 1.31 -12.98
C ASN A 83 -4.03 0.90 -11.57
N PHE A 84 -4.87 1.16 -10.57
CA PHE A 84 -4.56 0.82 -9.18
C PHE A 84 -4.40 -0.69 -8.97
N ILE A 85 -5.33 -1.49 -9.49
CA ILE A 85 -5.28 -2.96 -9.40
C ILE A 85 -3.99 -3.51 -10.02
N SER A 86 -3.64 -3.08 -11.23
CA SER A 86 -2.42 -3.55 -11.89
C SER A 86 -1.13 -3.13 -11.16
N LEU A 87 -1.15 -1.98 -10.48
CA LEU A 87 -0.03 -1.56 -9.62
C LEU A 87 -0.01 -2.31 -8.28
N CYS A 88 -1.14 -2.82 -7.79
CA CYS A 88 -1.17 -3.74 -6.65
C CYS A 88 -0.70 -5.15 -7.03
N THR A 89 -0.96 -5.64 -8.24
CA THR A 89 -0.57 -7.01 -8.66
C THR A 89 0.80 -7.07 -9.34
N GLY A 90 1.30 -5.95 -9.86
CA GLY A 90 2.57 -5.90 -10.58
C GLY A 90 2.53 -6.55 -11.98
N ASP A 91 1.34 -6.76 -12.56
CA ASP A 91 1.14 -7.55 -13.78
C ASP A 91 1.61 -6.86 -15.08
N LYS A 92 2.04 -5.59 -15.00
CA LYS A 92 2.42 -4.77 -16.16
C LYS A 92 3.92 -4.61 -16.37
N GLY A 93 4.75 -5.32 -15.61
CA GLY A 93 6.20 -5.34 -15.79
C GLY A 93 6.89 -4.08 -15.24
N PHE A 94 7.70 -3.42 -16.07
CA PHE A 94 8.58 -2.32 -15.65
C PHE A 94 8.10 -0.96 -16.14
N CYS A 95 8.46 0.09 -15.39
CA CYS A 95 8.19 1.48 -15.75
C CYS A 95 8.99 1.85 -17.00
N LYS A 96 8.37 2.57 -17.95
CA LYS A 96 9.04 3.04 -19.16
C LYS A 96 10.04 4.16 -18.88
N ASN A 97 9.72 5.04 -17.92
CA ASN A 97 10.57 6.17 -17.56
C ASN A 97 11.59 5.83 -16.44
N ALA A 98 11.50 4.63 -15.87
CA ALA A 98 12.43 4.11 -14.88
C ALA A 98 12.61 2.59 -15.10
N PRO A 99 13.43 2.17 -16.08
CA PRO A 99 13.48 0.77 -16.55
C PRO A 99 13.81 -0.26 -15.47
N ASN A 100 14.49 0.15 -14.40
CA ASN A 100 14.87 -0.71 -13.27
C ASN A 100 13.79 -0.80 -12.18
N LYS A 101 12.63 -0.15 -12.37
CA LYS A 101 11.54 -0.10 -11.40
C LYS A 101 10.32 -0.82 -11.95
N LYS A 102 9.71 -1.68 -11.15
CA LYS A 102 8.47 -2.38 -11.52
C LYS A 102 7.28 -1.44 -11.38
N LEU A 103 6.26 -1.63 -12.21
CA LEU A 103 4.94 -1.03 -12.03
C LEU A 103 4.22 -1.77 -10.88
N HIS A 104 4.71 -1.60 -9.65
CA HIS A 104 4.24 -2.34 -8.48
C HIS A 104 4.36 -1.50 -7.21
N TYR A 105 3.37 -1.56 -6.32
CA TYR A 105 3.36 -0.81 -5.07
C TYR A 105 4.16 -1.45 -3.93
N ALA A 106 4.38 -2.77 -3.93
CA ALA A 106 5.16 -3.41 -2.88
C ALA A 106 6.56 -2.80 -2.78
N GLY A 107 6.97 -2.46 -1.56
CA GLY A 107 8.20 -1.72 -1.25
C GLY A 107 8.14 -0.21 -1.47
N CYS A 108 7.02 0.35 -1.97
CA CYS A 108 6.92 1.80 -2.15
C CYS A 108 6.67 2.51 -0.81
N PRO A 109 7.35 3.65 -0.56
CA PRO A 109 7.10 4.44 0.64
C PRO A 109 5.79 5.22 0.57
N ILE A 110 5.16 5.40 1.73
CA ILE A 110 4.16 6.44 1.97
C ILE A 110 4.93 7.72 2.32
N HIS A 111 5.49 8.34 1.28
CA HIS A 111 6.47 9.42 1.37
C HIS A 111 5.95 10.71 2.02
N ARG A 112 4.63 10.87 2.16
CA ARG A 112 4.04 12.05 2.78
C ARG A 112 2.85 11.68 3.66
N VAL A 113 3.02 11.78 4.97
CA VAL A 113 1.95 11.66 5.95
C VAL A 113 1.70 13.03 6.56
N VAL A 114 0.45 13.50 6.49
CA VAL A 114 0.01 14.73 7.14
C VAL A 114 -1.07 14.37 8.13
N GLN A 115 -0.73 14.45 9.42
CA GLN A 115 -1.64 14.20 10.53
C GLN A 115 -2.94 15.03 10.39
N GLY A 116 -4.07 14.37 10.61
CA GLY A 116 -5.41 14.91 10.48
C GLY A 116 -5.81 15.22 9.03
N PHE A 117 -5.06 14.76 8.03
CA PHE A 117 -5.36 15.08 6.63
C PHE A 117 -5.25 13.89 5.69
N VAL A 118 -4.04 13.50 5.26
CA VAL A 118 -3.84 12.46 4.23
C VAL A 118 -2.52 11.72 4.43
N ALA A 119 -2.51 10.44 4.07
CA ALA A 119 -1.30 9.64 3.87
C ALA A 119 -1.13 9.37 2.37
N GLN A 120 -0.04 9.85 1.77
CA GLN A 120 0.21 9.83 0.33
C GLN A 120 1.42 8.94 0.01
N GLY A 121 1.24 8.08 -1.00
CA GLY A 121 2.23 7.12 -1.46
C GLY A 121 2.09 6.81 -2.95
N GLY A 122 2.63 5.67 -3.37
CA GLY A 122 2.48 5.17 -4.74
C GLY A 122 3.39 5.82 -5.78
N ASP A 123 4.48 6.47 -5.37
CA ASP A 123 5.55 6.86 -6.29
C ASP A 123 6.44 5.63 -6.60
N VAL A 124 6.03 4.87 -7.62
CA VAL A 124 6.71 3.62 -8.02
C VAL A 124 8.06 3.83 -8.71
N THR A 125 8.42 5.07 -9.06
CA THR A 125 9.67 5.34 -9.79
C THR A 125 10.76 5.87 -8.87
N ARG A 126 10.46 6.88 -8.05
CA ARG A 126 11.44 7.56 -7.18
C ARG A 126 11.21 7.34 -5.70
N GLY A 127 9.96 7.15 -5.29
CA GLY A 127 9.58 6.99 -3.88
C GLY A 127 9.64 8.29 -3.06
N ASP A 128 9.84 9.45 -3.67
CA ASP A 128 9.95 10.74 -2.97
C ASP A 128 8.77 11.69 -3.22
N GLY A 129 7.82 11.28 -4.07
CA GLY A 129 6.65 12.05 -4.46
C GLY A 129 6.86 12.90 -5.71
N SER A 130 8.06 12.96 -6.27
CA SER A 130 8.35 13.66 -7.53
C SER A 130 8.13 12.79 -8.77
N GLY A 131 7.90 11.49 -8.59
CA GLY A 131 7.77 10.50 -9.65
C GLY A 131 6.37 9.89 -9.80
N GLY A 132 6.37 8.59 -10.11
CA GLY A 132 5.21 7.79 -10.43
C GLY A 132 4.94 7.64 -11.93
N GLU A 133 4.41 6.49 -12.31
CA GLU A 133 4.06 6.14 -13.68
C GLU A 133 2.81 5.26 -13.69
N SER A 134 1.83 5.59 -14.54
CA SER A 134 0.64 4.75 -14.70
C SER A 134 0.91 3.55 -15.61
N ILE A 135 0.05 2.55 -15.55
CA ILE A 135 0.14 1.41 -16.48
C ILE A 135 -0.10 1.79 -17.95
N TYR A 136 -0.61 2.99 -18.20
CA TYR A 136 -0.88 3.53 -19.54
C TYR A 136 0.26 4.40 -20.08
N GLY A 137 1.37 4.53 -19.34
CA GLY A 137 2.47 5.46 -19.59
C GLY A 137 2.58 6.54 -18.50
N PRO A 138 3.19 7.71 -18.79
CA PRO A 138 3.53 8.68 -17.75
C PRO A 138 2.34 9.13 -16.91
N LYS A 139 1.21 9.47 -17.56
CA LYS A 139 0.01 9.99 -16.92
C LYS A 139 -1.27 9.63 -17.70
N PHE A 140 -2.43 9.71 -17.05
CA PHE A 140 -3.75 9.57 -17.67
C PHE A 140 -4.73 10.63 -17.15
N ALA A 141 -5.82 10.86 -17.90
CA ALA A 141 -6.81 11.88 -17.56
C ALA A 141 -7.66 11.51 -16.34
N CYS A 142 -8.08 12.50 -15.55
CA CYS A 142 -9.00 12.29 -14.43
C CYS A 142 -10.40 11.88 -14.92
N GLU A 143 -10.94 10.83 -14.30
CA GLU A 143 -12.29 10.35 -14.52
C GLU A 143 -13.31 11.16 -13.70
N LYS A 144 -14.28 11.79 -14.37
CA LYS A 144 -15.21 12.76 -13.76
C LYS A 144 -16.06 12.18 -12.64
N ALA A 145 -16.41 10.89 -12.71
CA ALA A 145 -17.24 10.23 -11.71
C ALA A 145 -16.62 10.35 -10.31
N GLY A 146 -15.32 10.07 -10.17
CA GLY A 146 -14.63 10.16 -8.87
C GLY A 146 -14.38 11.58 -8.37
N LEU A 147 -14.49 12.60 -9.23
CA LEU A 147 -14.42 14.01 -8.81
C LEU A 147 -15.71 14.46 -8.10
N GLN A 148 -16.84 13.78 -8.37
CA GLN A 148 -18.14 14.10 -7.78
C GLN A 148 -18.37 13.40 -6.43
N THR A 149 -17.60 12.36 -6.15
CA THR A 149 -17.62 11.62 -4.88
C THR A 149 -17.19 12.52 -3.72
N THR A 150 -17.88 12.41 -2.58
CA THR A 150 -17.53 13.16 -1.38
C THR A 150 -16.47 12.40 -0.59
N PRO A 151 -15.31 13.02 -0.27
CA PRO A 151 -14.27 12.37 0.54
C PRO A 151 -14.70 12.23 1.99
N SER A 152 -14.29 11.11 2.60
CA SER A 152 -14.43 10.80 4.01
C SER A 152 -13.19 10.05 4.51
N ARG A 153 -12.99 9.92 5.83
CA ARG A 153 -11.89 9.11 6.39
C ARG A 153 -11.92 7.70 5.81
N GLY A 154 -10.75 7.19 5.42
CA GLY A 154 -10.57 5.91 4.74
C GLY A 154 -10.84 5.95 3.24
N SER A 155 -11.25 7.09 2.65
CA SER A 155 -11.37 7.21 1.19
C SER A 155 -10.01 7.08 0.51
N LEU A 156 -9.99 6.37 -0.61
CA LEU A 156 -8.83 6.18 -1.48
C LEU A 156 -8.97 7.06 -2.73
N ALA A 157 -7.97 7.90 -2.98
CA ALA A 157 -8.02 8.87 -4.07
C ALA A 157 -6.69 9.00 -4.82
N MET A 158 -6.76 9.32 -6.11
CA MET A 158 -5.57 9.56 -6.93
C MET A 158 -4.95 10.91 -6.58
N ALA A 159 -3.65 10.93 -6.31
CA ALA A 159 -2.90 12.17 -6.27
C ALA A 159 -2.65 12.66 -7.70
N ASN A 160 -2.70 13.98 -7.87
CA ASN A 160 -2.41 14.63 -9.14
C ASN A 160 -1.58 15.90 -8.91
N SER A 161 -0.97 16.41 -9.98
CA SER A 161 -0.13 17.61 -9.94
C SER A 161 -0.92 18.92 -9.88
N GLY A 162 -2.25 18.87 -9.69
CA GLY A 162 -3.13 20.04 -9.80
C GLY A 162 -3.13 20.69 -11.19
N GLY A 163 -3.54 21.96 -11.24
CA GLY A 163 -3.58 22.77 -12.47
C GLY A 163 -4.92 22.72 -13.21
N LYS A 164 -4.96 23.35 -14.40
CA LYS A 164 -6.20 23.52 -15.19
C LYS A 164 -6.75 22.20 -15.75
N ASN A 165 -5.85 21.27 -16.09
CA ASN A 165 -6.18 19.94 -16.60
C ASN A 165 -5.44 18.89 -15.77
N PRO A 166 -5.98 18.50 -14.61
CA PRO A 166 -5.32 17.54 -13.74
C PRO A 166 -5.22 16.17 -14.41
N VAL A 167 -4.10 15.50 -14.16
CA VAL A 167 -3.76 14.18 -14.70
C VAL A 167 -3.19 13.31 -13.59
N ASN A 168 -3.55 12.05 -13.62
CA ASN A 168 -3.19 11.04 -12.63
C ASN A 168 -1.99 10.20 -13.12
N SER A 169 -1.23 9.60 -12.20
CA SER A 169 -0.17 8.63 -12.50
C SER A 169 -0.35 7.38 -11.63
N SER A 170 0.64 6.98 -10.84
CA SER A 170 0.55 5.92 -9.83
C SER A 170 0.32 6.45 -8.41
N GLN A 171 0.55 7.73 -8.15
CA GLN A 171 0.44 8.23 -6.79
C GLN A 171 -1.01 8.28 -6.31
N PHE A 172 -1.22 7.89 -5.06
CA PHE A 172 -2.52 7.90 -4.40
C PHE A 172 -2.38 8.45 -2.98
N PHE A 173 -3.51 8.79 -2.37
CA PHE A 173 -3.56 9.07 -0.95
C PHE A 173 -4.79 8.45 -0.29
N ILE A 174 -4.65 8.18 0.99
CA ILE A 174 -5.70 7.73 1.89
C ILE A 174 -6.09 8.92 2.76
N VAL A 175 -7.38 9.20 2.82
CA VAL A 175 -7.91 10.30 3.64
C VAL A 175 -7.90 9.89 5.11
N LEU A 176 -7.21 10.67 5.95
CA LEU A 176 -7.18 10.47 7.40
C LEU A 176 -8.17 11.43 8.10
N SER A 177 -8.45 12.59 7.52
CA SER A 177 -9.30 13.60 8.17
C SER A 177 -10.74 13.14 8.44
N THR A 178 -11.26 13.50 9.61
CA THR A 178 -12.71 13.60 9.90
C THR A 178 -13.20 15.05 9.89
N ASP A 179 -12.31 16.04 9.90
CA ASP A 179 -12.66 17.46 9.86
C ASP A 179 -13.24 17.87 8.50
N GLU A 180 -14.43 18.47 8.53
CA GLU A 180 -15.17 18.87 7.32
C GLU A 180 -14.44 19.91 6.49
N LYS A 181 -13.68 20.83 7.12
CA LYS A 181 -12.95 21.89 6.40
C LYS A 181 -11.78 21.30 5.63
N ALA A 182 -11.07 20.33 6.21
CA ALA A 182 -10.03 19.58 5.53
C ALA A 182 -10.59 18.74 4.38
N LEU A 183 -11.72 18.05 4.59
CA LEU A 183 -12.40 17.28 3.54
C LEU A 183 -12.88 18.18 2.38
N ALA A 184 -13.38 19.38 2.68
CA ALA A 184 -13.78 20.36 1.67
C ALA A 184 -12.62 20.80 0.76
N LYS A 185 -11.37 20.74 1.22
CA LYS A 185 -10.20 21.05 0.38
C LYS A 185 -9.96 20.01 -0.71
N LEU A 186 -10.42 18.77 -0.51
CA LEU A 186 -10.23 17.64 -1.42
C LEU A 186 -11.38 17.49 -2.43
N LYS A 187 -12.59 17.87 -2.03
CA LYS A 187 -13.81 17.74 -2.83
C LYS A 187 -13.65 18.37 -4.23
N GLY A 188 -13.99 17.61 -5.27
CA GLY A 188 -13.95 18.08 -6.66
C GLY A 188 -12.56 18.15 -7.32
N LYS A 189 -11.47 17.86 -6.58
CA LYS A 189 -10.09 18.04 -7.08
C LYS A 189 -9.36 16.73 -7.36
N TYR A 190 -9.72 15.67 -6.66
CA TYR A 190 -9.07 14.37 -6.73
C TYR A 190 -10.09 13.30 -7.05
N VAL A 191 -9.68 12.33 -7.87
CA VAL A 191 -10.55 11.21 -8.25
C VAL A 191 -10.56 10.23 -7.08
N ILE A 192 -11.68 10.16 -6.36
CA ILE A 192 -11.93 9.12 -5.35
C ILE A 192 -12.44 7.89 -6.09
N PHE A 193 -11.84 6.74 -5.83
CA PHE A 193 -12.13 5.52 -6.58
C PHE A 193 -12.24 4.26 -5.71
N GLY A 194 -12.19 4.42 -4.39
CA GLY A 194 -12.38 3.34 -3.44
C GLY A 194 -12.36 3.86 -2.01
N ARG A 195 -12.45 2.94 -1.06
CA ARG A 195 -12.41 3.23 0.37
C ARG A 195 -11.98 1.99 1.14
N VAL A 196 -11.46 2.19 2.35
CA VAL A 196 -11.26 1.08 3.29
C VAL A 196 -12.59 0.36 3.50
N LYS A 197 -12.55 -0.98 3.46
CA LYS A 197 -13.69 -1.87 3.55
C LYS A 197 -14.46 -1.63 4.85
N ASP A 198 -15.79 -1.59 4.75
CA ASP A 198 -16.64 -1.44 5.94
C ASP A 198 -16.47 -2.62 6.89
N GLY A 199 -16.34 -2.32 8.19
CA GLY A 199 -16.16 -3.33 9.23
C GLY A 199 -14.75 -3.93 9.30
N ASP A 200 -13.78 -3.41 8.54
CA ASP A 200 -12.37 -3.81 8.67
C ASP A 200 -11.73 -3.11 9.89
N GLU A 201 -11.84 -3.76 11.06
CA GLU A 201 -11.27 -3.24 12.31
C GLU A 201 -9.75 -3.07 12.23
N ASP A 202 -9.05 -3.97 11.54
CA ASP A 202 -7.61 -3.87 11.32
C ASP A 202 -7.29 -2.66 10.45
N GLY A 203 -8.06 -2.47 9.38
CA GLY A 203 -7.94 -1.29 8.53
C GLY A 203 -8.11 0.03 9.30
N ILE A 204 -9.10 0.10 10.20
CA ILE A 204 -9.32 1.27 11.06
C ILE A 204 -8.12 1.53 11.98
N ARG A 205 -7.58 0.48 12.62
CA ARG A 205 -6.38 0.57 13.47
C ARG A 205 -5.17 1.07 12.67
N VAL A 206 -4.99 0.62 11.43
CA VAL A 206 -3.92 1.10 10.55
C VAL A 206 -4.10 2.58 10.23
N LEU A 207 -5.33 3.04 9.93
CA LEU A 207 -5.61 4.46 9.71
C LEU A 207 -5.25 5.32 10.94
N GLU A 208 -5.56 4.84 12.14
CA GLU A 208 -5.20 5.53 13.39
C GLU A 208 -3.68 5.60 13.60
N ARG A 209 -2.97 4.49 13.35
CA ARG A 209 -1.50 4.46 13.43
C ARG A 209 -0.86 5.38 12.40
N LEU A 210 -1.35 5.39 11.15
CA LEU A 210 -0.90 6.30 10.11
C LEU A 210 -1.11 7.77 10.49
N ASP A 211 -2.19 8.07 11.21
CA ASP A 211 -2.50 9.44 11.62
C ASP A 211 -1.63 9.92 12.79
N ALA A 212 -1.15 8.99 13.62
CA ALA A 212 -0.34 9.28 14.80
C ALA A 212 1.18 9.12 14.59
N THR A 213 1.60 8.48 13.49
CA THR A 213 3.01 8.14 13.29
C THR A 213 3.87 9.32 12.85
N VAL A 214 5.10 9.33 13.34
CA VAL A 214 6.22 10.17 12.88
C VAL A 214 7.35 9.35 12.27
N GLU A 215 7.18 8.03 12.23
CA GLU A 215 8.17 7.07 11.73
C GLU A 215 8.06 6.89 10.20
N SER A 216 9.00 6.15 9.63
CA SER A 216 8.94 5.82 8.21
C SER A 216 7.81 4.82 7.94
N VAL A 217 7.12 5.00 6.81
CA VAL A 217 5.97 4.19 6.41
C VAL A 217 6.17 3.70 4.99
N TRP A 218 5.95 2.41 4.76
CA TRP A 218 6.04 1.80 3.43
C TRP A 218 5.01 0.69 3.25
N ILE A 219 4.75 0.37 1.99
CA ILE A 219 3.91 -0.76 1.60
C ILE A 219 4.79 -2.01 1.64
N GLY A 220 4.52 -2.92 2.57
CA GLY A 220 5.25 -4.19 2.69
C GLY A 220 4.94 -5.10 1.51
N ASP A 221 3.66 -5.45 1.36
CA ASP A 221 3.13 -6.23 0.24
C ASP A 221 1.77 -5.67 -0.20
N CYS A 222 1.31 -6.08 -1.38
CA CYS A 222 0.01 -5.69 -1.92
C CYS A 222 -0.52 -6.67 -2.94
N GLY A 223 -1.84 -6.69 -3.13
CA GLY A 223 -2.46 -7.57 -4.11
C GLY A 223 -3.97 -7.46 -4.19
N LEU A 224 -4.57 -8.46 -4.84
CA LEU A 224 -6.02 -8.68 -4.86
C LEU A 224 -6.40 -9.70 -3.80
N GLU A 225 -7.57 -9.52 -3.20
CA GLU A 225 -8.23 -10.50 -2.31
C GLU A 225 -9.15 -11.43 -3.12
#